data_AF-A0A7K4ZLV0-F1
#
_entry.id   AF-A0A7K4ZLV0-F1
#
_cell.length_a   1.000
_cell.length_b   1.000
_cell.length_c   1.000
_cell.angle_alpha   90.00
_cell.angle_beta   90.00
_cell.angle_gamma   90.00
#
_symmetry.space_group_name_H-M   'P 1'
#
loop_
_entity.id
_entity.type
_entity.pdbx_description
1 polymer ?
#
loop_
_entity_poly.entity_id
_entity_poly.type
_entity_poly.pdbx_seq_one_letter_code
_entity_poly.pdbx_strand_id
1 'polypeptide(L)'
;PMLIDDLAEVDYSLNSLPAVFQPFIDLDLKGIVYPSGNYTVPPYVASPFTIPDQSDSMLYLAFSEYFFQTYSFAYYAAGAFNTTIAEETCSYFNISTEIFGSIIPEVAKYSATPYPVMLKLMATEVPIISLEQDSFTVEIQGSMEVFAVLPDSTTQSLFTTNIAANTSIALNIFDQKVMGSLCLNR
;
A
#
# COMPACT_ATOMS: atom_id res chain seq x y z
N PRO A 1 -16.69 -4.12 14.21
CA PRO A 1 -15.82 -4.03 13.01
C PRO A 1 -16.31 -5.00 11.94
N MET A 2 -16.22 -4.60 10.67
CA MET A 2 -16.62 -5.39 9.50
C MET A 2 -15.36 -5.80 8.74
N LEU A 3 -15.27 -7.07 8.34
CA LEU A 3 -14.13 -7.58 7.56
C LEU A 3 -14.09 -6.91 6.17
N ILE A 4 -12.91 -6.39 5.81
CA ILE A 4 -12.59 -6.00 4.44
C ILE A 4 -12.10 -7.25 3.69
N ASP A 5 -11.13 -7.94 4.31
CA ASP A 5 -10.52 -9.20 3.88
C ASP A 5 -9.90 -9.93 5.10
N ASP A 6 -9.04 -10.92 4.85
CA ASP A 6 -8.39 -11.71 5.90
C ASP A 6 -7.37 -10.90 6.73
N LEU A 7 -6.91 -9.74 6.25
CA LEU A 7 -5.85 -8.93 6.85
C LEU A 7 -6.38 -7.74 7.62
N ALA A 8 -7.54 -7.20 7.25
CA ALA A 8 -8.06 -5.95 7.83
C ALA A 8 -9.57 -5.91 8.07
N GLU A 9 -9.95 -5.17 9.10
CA GLU A 9 -11.34 -4.88 9.50
C GLU A 9 -11.55 -3.38 9.65
N VAL A 10 -12.76 -2.89 9.34
CA VAL A 10 -13.14 -1.48 9.47
C VAL A 10 -14.23 -1.27 10.51
N ASP A 11 -14.07 -0.27 11.38
CA ASP A 11 -15.10 0.19 12.33
C ASP A 11 -15.85 1.40 11.76
N TYR A 12 -17.07 1.15 11.25
CA TYR A 12 -18.04 2.18 10.83
C TYR A 12 -19.05 2.54 11.92
N SER A 13 -18.77 2.24 13.19
CA SER A 13 -19.66 2.69 14.27
C SER A 13 -19.77 4.21 14.28
N LEU A 14 -20.93 4.70 14.70
CA LEU A 14 -21.15 6.14 14.90
C LEU A 14 -20.16 6.69 15.93
N ASN A 15 -19.50 7.78 15.57
CA ASN A 15 -18.63 8.55 16.46
C ASN A 15 -19.44 9.52 17.33
N SER A 16 -20.57 10.00 16.83
CA SER A 16 -21.51 10.89 17.51
C SER A 16 -22.96 10.53 17.13
N LEU A 17 -23.94 11.14 17.79
CA LEU A 17 -25.34 11.00 17.37
C LEU A 17 -25.56 11.68 16.01
N PRO A 18 -26.38 11.12 15.11
CA PRO A 18 -26.72 11.75 13.83
C PRO A 18 -27.20 13.19 14.03
N ALA A 19 -26.60 14.12 13.29
CA ALA A 19 -27.00 15.52 13.33
C ALA A 19 -28.01 15.78 12.21
N VAL A 20 -29.19 16.28 12.57
CA VAL A 20 -30.27 16.56 11.61
C VAL A 20 -30.33 18.05 11.35
N PHE A 21 -30.03 18.43 10.11
CA PHE A 21 -30.13 19.79 9.61
C PHE A 21 -31.27 19.88 8.57
N GLN A 22 -31.64 21.10 8.21
CA GLN A 22 -32.49 21.35 7.06
C GLN A 22 -31.60 22.00 6.00
N PRO A 23 -31.18 21.31 4.92
CA PRO A 23 -31.88 20.18 4.26
C PRO A 23 -31.25 18.76 4.37
N PHE A 24 -30.20 18.54 5.17
CA PHE A 24 -29.43 17.27 5.17
C PHE A 24 -29.27 16.63 6.56
N ILE A 25 -28.81 15.38 6.60
CA ILE A 25 -28.46 14.66 7.83
C ILE A 25 -26.98 14.29 7.75
N ASP A 26 -26.23 14.59 8.79
CA ASP A 26 -24.82 14.21 8.93
C ASP A 26 -24.67 12.98 9.83
N LEU A 27 -23.84 12.05 9.36
CA LEU A 27 -23.49 10.82 10.05
C LEU A 27 -21.97 10.75 10.25
N ASP A 28 -21.52 11.05 11.46
CA ASP A 28 -20.11 10.91 11.80
C ASP A 28 -19.80 9.43 12.07
N LEU A 29 -19.05 8.80 11.16
CA LEU A 29 -18.55 7.44 11.32
C LEU A 29 -17.10 7.50 11.81
N LYS A 30 -16.69 6.54 12.66
CA LYS A 30 -15.29 6.44 13.12
C LYS A 30 -14.32 6.23 11.96
N GLY A 31 -14.63 5.32 11.04
CA GLY A 31 -13.79 5.03 9.88
C GLY A 31 -12.38 4.59 10.27
N ILE A 32 -12.23 3.70 11.25
CA ILE A 32 -10.92 3.20 11.68
C ILE A 32 -10.69 1.81 11.10
N VAL A 33 -9.54 1.61 10.45
CA VAL A 33 -9.12 0.30 9.98
C VAL A 33 -8.12 -0.32 10.96
N TYR A 34 -8.35 -1.59 11.29
CA TYR A 34 -7.55 -2.38 12.21
C TYR A 34 -7.00 -3.62 11.48
N PRO A 35 -5.79 -4.09 11.83
CA PRO A 35 -5.38 -5.43 11.45
C PRO A 35 -6.38 -6.46 12.01
N SER A 36 -6.70 -7.47 11.21
CA SER A 36 -7.65 -8.53 11.58
C SER A 36 -7.25 -9.19 12.90
N GLY A 37 -8.19 -9.25 13.85
CA GLY A 37 -7.96 -9.78 15.19
C GLY A 37 -7.07 -8.92 16.13
N ASN A 38 -6.60 -7.74 15.70
CA ASN A 38 -5.80 -6.83 16.52
C ASN A 38 -6.35 -5.40 16.50
N TYR A 39 -7.04 -5.03 17.58
CA TYR A 39 -7.68 -3.71 17.72
C TYR A 39 -6.84 -2.69 18.49
N THR A 40 -5.52 -2.78 18.38
CA THR A 40 -4.63 -1.76 18.96
C THR A 40 -4.94 -0.40 18.31
N VAL A 41 -5.04 0.63 19.13
CA VAL A 41 -5.33 1.99 18.66
C VAL A 41 -4.23 2.44 17.69
N PRO A 42 -4.57 2.85 16.45
CA PRO A 42 -3.58 3.33 15.50
C PRO A 42 -2.86 4.58 16.03
N PRO A 43 -1.56 4.76 15.75
CA PRO A 43 -0.75 5.86 16.27
C PRO A 43 -0.98 7.20 15.53
N TYR A 44 -2.18 7.41 14.98
CA TYR A 44 -2.54 8.61 14.20
C TYR A 44 -3.62 9.41 14.93
N VAL A 45 -3.71 10.69 14.62
CA VAL A 45 -4.73 11.59 15.16
C VAL A 45 -5.59 12.09 14.01
N ALA A 46 -6.90 11.95 14.16
CA ALA A 46 -7.84 12.45 13.17
C ALA A 46 -7.88 13.98 13.18
N SER A 47 -7.72 14.58 11.99
CA SER A 47 -7.95 16.00 11.79
C SER A 47 -9.39 16.26 11.37
N PRO A 48 -10.03 17.33 11.85
CA PRO A 48 -11.35 17.72 11.37
C PRO A 48 -11.25 18.14 9.90
N PHE A 49 -12.29 17.82 9.14
CA PHE A 49 -12.44 18.24 7.75
C PHE A 49 -13.90 18.63 7.51
N THR A 50 -14.15 19.41 6.47
CA THR A 50 -15.50 19.86 6.11
C THR A 50 -15.86 19.37 4.73
N ILE A 51 -17.10 18.93 4.58
CA ILE A 51 -17.67 18.60 3.27
C ILE A 51 -18.17 19.91 2.65
N PRO A 52 -17.86 20.21 1.38
CA PRO A 52 -18.40 21.39 0.71
C PRO A 52 -19.94 21.35 0.71
N ASP A 53 -20.58 22.50 0.96
CA ASP A 53 -22.04 22.65 0.84
C ASP A 53 -22.47 22.47 -0.62
N GLN A 54 -22.79 21.22 -0.98
CA GLN A 54 -23.34 20.84 -2.26
C GLN A 54 -24.66 20.11 -2.03
N SER A 55 -25.62 20.32 -2.93
CA SER A 55 -26.95 19.72 -2.86
C SER A 55 -27.40 19.13 -4.19
N ASP A 56 -26.44 18.74 -5.02
CA ASP A 56 -26.67 18.11 -6.33
C ASP A 56 -26.76 16.58 -6.28
N SER A 57 -26.47 15.97 -5.13
CA SER A 57 -26.50 14.53 -4.88
C SER A 57 -27.27 14.17 -3.62
N MET A 58 -27.83 12.95 -3.57
CA MET A 58 -28.59 12.44 -2.41
C MET A 58 -27.71 12.01 -1.24
N LEU A 59 -26.44 11.69 -1.50
CA LEU A 59 -25.48 11.17 -0.54
C LEU A 59 -24.10 11.72 -0.86
N TYR A 60 -23.43 12.25 0.15
CA TYR A 60 -22.02 12.60 0.10
C TYR A 60 -21.27 11.69 1.04
N LEU A 61 -20.17 11.11 0.54
CA LEU A 61 -19.23 10.34 1.34
C LEU A 61 -17.92 11.11 1.36
N ALA A 62 -17.37 11.31 2.54
CA ALA A 62 -16.08 11.94 2.72
C ALA A 62 -15.19 11.06 3.60
N PHE A 63 -13.94 10.95 3.19
CA PHE A 63 -12.94 10.13 3.85
C PHE A 63 -11.84 11.05 4.34
N SER A 64 -11.47 10.91 5.62
CA SER A 64 -10.34 11.64 6.18
C SER A 64 -9.03 11.00 5.73
N GLU A 65 -7.95 11.79 5.72
CA GLU A 65 -6.60 11.25 5.62
C GLU A 65 -6.34 10.17 6.68
N TYR A 66 -6.88 10.38 7.88
CA TYR A 66 -6.81 9.44 9.00
C TYR A 66 -7.39 8.05 8.65
N PHE A 67 -8.53 7.96 7.94
CA PHE A 67 -9.06 6.67 7.47
C PHE A 67 -8.00 5.92 6.65
N PHE A 68 -7.37 6.59 5.69
CA PHE A 68 -6.35 5.98 4.85
C PHE A 68 -5.04 5.68 5.58
N GLN A 69 -4.63 6.51 6.54
CA GLN A 69 -3.46 6.22 7.40
C GLN A 69 -3.67 4.95 8.23
N THR A 70 -4.84 4.79 8.85
CA THR A 70 -5.16 3.57 9.59
C THR A 70 -5.25 2.35 8.68
N TYR A 71 -5.76 2.51 7.45
CA TYR A 71 -5.75 1.47 6.42
C TYR A 71 -4.31 1.03 6.10
N SER A 72 -3.43 1.98 5.74
CA SER A 72 -2.04 1.66 5.41
C SER A 72 -1.31 0.95 6.56
N PHE A 73 -1.50 1.44 7.78
CA PHE A 73 -0.94 0.83 8.98
C PHE A 73 -1.44 -0.60 9.21
N ALA A 74 -2.74 -0.85 9.07
CA ALA A 74 -3.33 -2.17 9.27
C ALA A 74 -2.71 -3.22 8.31
N TYR A 75 -2.65 -2.89 7.03
CA TYR A 75 -2.06 -3.77 6.01
C TYR A 75 -0.54 -3.92 6.18
N TYR A 76 0.17 -2.87 6.59
CA TYR A 76 1.60 -2.97 6.90
C TYR A 76 1.86 -3.88 8.09
N ALA A 77 1.12 -3.72 9.19
CA ALA A 77 1.24 -4.58 10.37
C ALA A 77 0.87 -6.04 10.07
N ALA A 78 -0.03 -6.27 9.12
CA ALA A 78 -0.39 -7.61 8.63
C ALA A 78 0.62 -8.20 7.62
N GLY A 79 1.66 -7.45 7.23
CA GLY A 79 2.72 -7.91 6.32
C GLY A 79 2.35 -7.88 4.84
N ALA A 80 1.28 -7.16 4.45
CA ALA A 80 0.77 -7.13 3.08
C ALA A 80 1.76 -6.53 2.06
N PHE A 81 2.71 -5.71 2.51
CA PHE A 81 3.72 -5.07 1.65
C PHE A 81 5.02 -5.88 1.53
N ASN A 82 5.00 -7.16 1.89
CA ASN A 82 6.10 -8.09 1.70
C ASN A 82 5.76 -9.05 0.57
N THR A 83 6.55 -9.05 -0.50
CA THR A 83 6.32 -9.94 -1.64
C THR A 83 7.62 -10.50 -2.17
N THR A 84 7.55 -11.70 -2.74
CA THR A 84 8.67 -12.33 -3.44
C THR A 84 8.27 -12.54 -4.88
N ILE A 85 9.01 -11.94 -5.80
CA ILE A 85 8.92 -12.22 -7.22
C ILE A 85 9.82 -13.43 -7.46
N ALA A 86 9.16 -14.56 -7.71
CA ALA A 86 9.81 -15.85 -7.90
C ALA A 86 10.62 -15.90 -9.20
N GLU A 87 11.53 -16.86 -9.25
CA GLU A 87 12.40 -17.13 -10.40
C GLU A 87 11.63 -17.20 -11.71
N GLU A 88 10.52 -17.95 -11.75
CA GLU A 88 9.76 -18.20 -12.99
C GLU A 88 9.20 -16.90 -13.56
N THR A 89 8.81 -15.98 -12.68
CA THR A 89 8.31 -14.65 -13.08
C THR A 89 9.46 -13.79 -13.57
N CYS A 90 10.60 -13.78 -12.88
CA CYS A 90 11.79 -13.05 -13.32
C CYS A 90 12.31 -13.57 -14.68
N SER A 91 12.31 -14.87 -14.90
CA SER A 91 12.67 -15.51 -16.17
C SER A 91 11.76 -15.07 -17.32
N TYR A 92 10.45 -14.90 -17.08
CA TYR A 92 9.53 -14.38 -18.09
C TYR A 92 9.90 -12.96 -18.58
N PHE A 93 10.49 -12.14 -17.70
CA PHE A 93 11.00 -10.81 -18.02
C PHE A 93 12.49 -10.78 -18.39
N ASN A 94 13.11 -11.95 -18.61
CA ASN A 94 14.54 -12.14 -18.87
C ASN A 94 15.46 -11.54 -17.79
N ILE A 95 14.99 -11.35 -16.56
CA ILE A 95 15.82 -10.83 -15.47
C ILE A 95 16.73 -11.96 -14.97
N SER A 96 18.05 -11.75 -15.04
CA SER A 96 19.07 -12.73 -14.65
C SER A 96 20.31 -12.05 -14.08
N THR A 97 21.25 -12.84 -13.54
CA THR A 97 22.54 -12.31 -13.07
C THR A 97 23.36 -11.67 -14.19
N GLU A 98 23.14 -12.04 -15.45
CA GLU A 98 23.81 -11.42 -16.60
C GLU A 98 23.40 -9.96 -16.78
N ILE A 99 22.09 -9.68 -16.69
CA ILE A 99 21.57 -8.30 -16.76
C ILE A 99 22.18 -7.45 -15.65
N PHE A 100 22.16 -7.96 -14.41
CA PHE A 100 22.78 -7.23 -13.30
C PHE A 100 24.29 -7.12 -13.43
N GLY A 101 24.97 -8.15 -13.94
CA GLY A 101 26.41 -8.13 -14.19
C GLY A 101 26.85 -7.10 -15.23
N SER A 102 25.96 -6.74 -16.17
CA SER A 102 26.22 -5.67 -17.14
C SER A 102 26.27 -4.26 -16.50
N ILE A 103 25.66 -4.10 -15.32
CA ILE A 103 25.56 -2.83 -14.59
C ILE A 103 26.45 -2.82 -13.34
N ILE A 104 26.55 -3.96 -12.65
CA ILE A 104 27.24 -4.15 -11.37
C ILE A 104 28.37 -5.18 -11.57
N PRO A 105 29.64 -4.72 -11.73
CA PRO A 105 30.77 -5.60 -12.05
C PRO A 105 31.02 -6.72 -11.03
N GLU A 106 30.70 -6.50 -9.76
CA GLU A 106 30.80 -7.49 -8.69
C GLU A 106 29.89 -8.69 -8.94
N VAL A 107 28.70 -8.47 -9.52
CA VAL A 107 27.77 -9.55 -9.90
C VAL A 107 28.32 -10.34 -11.09
N ALA A 108 28.98 -9.67 -12.05
CA ALA A 108 29.62 -10.38 -13.17
C ALA A 108 30.80 -11.26 -12.73
N LYS A 109 31.51 -10.88 -11.65
CA LYS A 109 32.59 -11.70 -11.07
C LYS A 109 32.06 -12.93 -10.33
N TYR A 110 30.82 -12.89 -9.86
CA TYR A 110 30.22 -13.97 -9.08
C TYR A 110 30.05 -15.25 -9.90
N SER A 111 29.64 -15.15 -11.16
CA SER A 111 29.50 -16.31 -12.05
C SER A 111 29.70 -15.93 -13.51
N ALA A 112 30.48 -16.76 -14.22
CA ALA A 112 30.61 -16.66 -15.68
C ALA A 112 29.35 -17.17 -16.41
N THR A 113 28.52 -17.97 -15.75
CA THR A 113 27.26 -18.49 -16.30
C THR A 113 26.09 -17.70 -15.72
N PRO A 114 25.14 -17.22 -16.56
CA PRO A 114 23.94 -16.56 -16.08
C PRO A 114 23.12 -17.50 -15.19
N TYR A 115 22.73 -16.99 -14.01
CA TYR A 115 21.78 -17.65 -13.12
C TYR A 115 20.45 -16.87 -13.13
N PRO A 116 19.33 -17.58 -12.99
CA PRO A 116 18.05 -16.95 -12.70
C PRO A 116 18.10 -16.17 -11.39
N VAL A 117 17.19 -15.21 -11.23
CA VAL A 117 17.12 -14.40 -10.01
C VAL A 117 15.74 -14.47 -9.36
N MET A 118 15.74 -14.23 -8.05
CA MET A 118 14.54 -14.03 -7.26
C MET A 118 14.65 -12.67 -6.57
N LEU A 119 13.54 -11.92 -6.54
CA LEU A 119 13.50 -10.59 -5.92
C LEU A 119 12.60 -10.64 -4.69
N LYS A 120 13.11 -10.20 -3.55
CA LYS A 120 12.32 -10.04 -2.33
C LYS A 120 12.11 -8.56 -2.07
N LEU A 121 10.86 -8.11 -2.16
CA LEU A 121 10.47 -6.72 -1.91
C LEU A 121 9.77 -6.62 -0.56
N MET A 122 10.13 -5.60 0.21
CA MET A 122 9.58 -5.36 1.55
C MET A 122 9.42 -3.87 1.78
N ALA A 123 8.30 -3.44 2.34
CA ALA A 123 8.20 -2.09 2.90
C ALA A 123 9.06 -2.01 4.19
N THR A 124 9.83 -0.93 4.33
CA THR A 124 10.70 -0.72 5.51
C THR A 124 10.01 0.08 6.60
N GLU A 125 8.92 0.76 6.25
CA GLU A 125 8.06 1.53 7.14
C GLU A 125 6.63 1.54 6.58
N VAL A 126 5.68 2.02 7.37
CA VAL A 126 4.27 2.11 6.97
C VAL A 126 4.16 3.07 5.77
N PRO A 127 3.56 2.66 4.64
CA PRO A 127 3.35 3.57 3.51
C PRO A 127 2.56 4.80 3.94
N ILE A 128 3.05 5.97 3.56
CA ILE A 128 2.47 7.24 3.98
C ILE A 128 1.43 7.64 2.95
N ILE A 129 0.19 7.81 3.40
CA ILE A 129 -0.88 8.33 2.57
C ILE A 129 -1.17 9.77 2.97
N SER A 130 -1.15 10.66 1.97
CA SER A 130 -1.40 12.09 2.15
C SER A 130 -2.57 12.52 1.27
N LEU A 131 -3.49 13.27 1.86
CA LEU A 131 -4.65 13.85 1.18
C LEU A 131 -4.56 15.37 1.29
N GLU A 132 -4.06 16.00 0.24
CA GLU A 132 -3.98 17.45 0.09
C GLU A 132 -5.03 17.96 -0.91
N GLN A 133 -5.18 19.28 -1.00
CA GLN A 133 -6.08 19.88 -1.98
C GLN A 133 -5.63 19.49 -3.40
N ASP A 134 -6.53 18.85 -4.14
CA ASP A 134 -6.31 18.32 -5.51
C ASP A 134 -5.20 17.25 -5.63
N SER A 135 -4.71 16.71 -4.51
CA SER A 135 -3.62 15.73 -4.51
C SER A 135 -3.89 14.61 -3.52
N PHE A 136 -3.90 13.38 -4.00
CA PHE A 136 -3.96 12.17 -3.19
C PHE A 136 -2.74 11.33 -3.56
N THR A 137 -1.79 11.19 -2.63
CA THR A 137 -0.54 10.48 -2.87
C THR A 137 -0.29 9.34 -1.88
N VAL A 138 0.53 8.39 -2.32
CA VAL A 138 1.14 7.37 -1.46
C VAL A 138 2.64 7.38 -1.66
N GLU A 139 3.37 7.49 -0.56
CA GLU A 139 4.81 7.30 -0.51
C GLU A 139 5.13 5.95 0.11
N ILE A 140 5.92 5.15 -0.60
CA ILE A 140 6.33 3.82 -0.18
C ILE A 140 7.85 3.83 -0.08
N GLN A 141 8.36 3.62 1.14
CA GLN A 141 9.76 3.32 1.37
C GLN A 141 9.89 1.81 1.61
N GLY A 142 10.85 1.22 0.92
CA GLY A 142 11.07 -0.22 0.98
C GLY A 142 12.49 -0.60 0.65
N SER A 143 12.71 -1.90 0.61
CA SER A 143 13.93 -2.51 0.13
C SER A 143 13.62 -3.63 -0.84
N MET A 144 14.56 -3.87 -1.74
CA MET A 144 14.59 -5.05 -2.60
C MET A 144 15.91 -5.76 -2.39
N GLU A 145 15.81 -7.03 -2.03
CA GLU A 145 16.94 -7.94 -1.99
C GLU A 145 16.90 -8.85 -3.22
N VAL A 146 18.04 -8.93 -3.90
CA VAL A 146 18.19 -9.69 -5.14
C VAL A 146 19.03 -10.93 -4.87
N PHE A 147 18.49 -12.09 -5.21
CA PHE A 147 19.14 -13.38 -5.05
C PHE A 147 19.41 -14.02 -6.40
N ALA A 148 20.57 -14.66 -6.55
CA ALA A 148 20.79 -15.66 -7.60
C ALA A 148 20.23 -17.00 -7.13
N VAL A 149 19.53 -17.72 -8.01
CA VAL A 149 19.09 -19.10 -7.77
C VAL A 149 20.10 -20.06 -8.40
N LEU A 150 20.71 -20.88 -7.57
CA LEU A 150 21.76 -21.82 -7.97
C LEU A 150 21.16 -23.14 -8.50
N PRO A 151 21.93 -23.95 -9.25
CA PRO A 151 21.43 -25.21 -9.82
C PRO A 151 20.97 -26.25 -8.78
N ASP A 152 21.43 -26.12 -7.53
CA ASP A 152 21.00 -26.93 -6.38
C ASP A 152 19.75 -26.37 -5.67
N SER A 153 19.08 -25.38 -6.29
CA SER A 153 17.92 -24.66 -5.78
C SER A 153 18.18 -23.83 -4.52
N THR A 154 19.45 -23.64 -4.12
CA THR A 154 19.78 -22.69 -3.06
C THR A 154 19.84 -21.26 -3.59
N THR A 155 19.64 -20.29 -2.70
CA THR A 155 19.68 -18.87 -3.04
C THR A 155 20.90 -18.20 -2.46
N GLN A 156 21.56 -17.36 -3.25
CA GLN A 156 22.68 -16.54 -2.82
C GLN A 156 22.32 -15.07 -2.96
N SER A 157 22.35 -14.31 -1.87
CA SER A 157 22.14 -12.86 -1.90
C SER A 157 23.25 -12.18 -2.70
N LEU A 158 22.86 -11.35 -3.67
CA LEU A 158 23.76 -10.60 -4.53
C LEU A 158 23.96 -9.19 -4.00
N PHE A 159 22.85 -8.47 -3.78
CA PHE A 159 22.83 -7.12 -3.25
C PHE A 159 21.44 -6.77 -2.71
N THR A 160 21.41 -5.70 -1.91
CA THR A 160 20.18 -5.08 -1.41
C THR A 160 20.15 -3.63 -1.88
N THR A 161 18.99 -3.16 -2.29
CA THR A 161 18.75 -1.75 -2.63
C THR A 161 17.56 -1.21 -1.87
N ASN A 162 17.59 0.08 -1.56
CA ASN A 162 16.42 0.79 -1.06
C ASN A 162 15.55 1.23 -2.25
N ILE A 163 14.26 1.28 -2.03
CA ILE A 163 13.25 1.72 -2.99
C ILE A 163 12.45 2.84 -2.35
N ALA A 164 12.36 3.96 -3.04
CA ALA A 164 11.42 5.04 -2.74
C ALA A 164 10.48 5.17 -3.93
N ALA A 165 9.18 4.99 -3.71
CA ALA A 165 8.16 5.16 -4.74
C ALA A 165 7.16 6.22 -4.27
N ASN A 166 6.83 7.14 -5.17
CA ASN A 166 5.77 8.12 -4.97
C ASN A 166 4.70 7.87 -6.03
N THR A 167 3.46 7.72 -5.61
CA THR A 167 2.33 7.43 -6.48
C THR A 167 1.19 8.40 -6.23
N SER A 168 0.41 8.70 -7.26
CA SER A 168 -0.88 9.36 -7.13
C SER A 168 -2.02 8.34 -7.11
N ILE A 169 -3.08 8.62 -6.37
CA ILE A 169 -4.31 7.80 -6.33
C ILE A 169 -5.44 8.54 -7.03
N ALA A 170 -6.11 7.83 -7.94
CA ALA A 170 -7.45 8.18 -8.39
C ALA A 170 -8.47 7.28 -7.69
N LEU A 171 -9.46 7.89 -7.03
CA LEU A 171 -10.57 7.17 -6.42
C LEU A 171 -11.77 7.11 -7.37
N ASN A 172 -12.42 5.95 -7.41
CA ASN A 172 -13.70 5.74 -8.06
C ASN A 172 -14.62 4.89 -7.17
N ILE A 173 -15.92 4.99 -7.38
CA ILE A 173 -16.90 4.11 -6.74
C ILE A 173 -17.45 3.15 -7.78
N PHE A 174 -17.35 1.85 -7.50
CA PHE A 174 -17.89 0.80 -8.35
C PHE A 174 -18.50 -0.30 -7.48
N ASP A 175 -19.73 -0.72 -7.79
CA ASP A 175 -20.45 -1.76 -7.04
C ASP A 175 -20.46 -1.54 -5.51
N GLN A 176 -20.76 -0.30 -5.10
CA GLN A 176 -20.78 0.14 -3.68
C GLN A 176 -19.44 0.02 -2.95
N LYS A 177 -18.33 -0.14 -3.68
CA LYS A 177 -16.97 -0.16 -3.13
C LYS A 177 -16.18 1.04 -3.60
N VAL A 178 -15.34 1.56 -2.70
CA VAL A 178 -14.32 2.56 -3.05
C VAL A 178 -13.15 1.82 -3.66
N MET A 179 -12.80 2.18 -4.89
CA MET A 179 -11.71 1.61 -5.67
C MET A 179 -10.63 2.67 -5.86
N GLY A 180 -9.39 2.34 -5.53
CA GLY A 180 -8.22 3.17 -5.79
C GLY A 180 -7.44 2.67 -7.00
N SER A 181 -7.05 3.57 -7.89
CA SER A 181 -6.09 3.30 -8.98
C SER A 181 -4.81 4.07 -8.68
N LEU A 182 -3.70 3.34 -8.55
CA LEU A 182 -2.38 3.90 -8.29
C LEU A 182 -1.66 4.21 -9.61
N CYS A 183 -1.10 5.40 -9.72
CA CYS A 183 -0.24 5.80 -10.83
C CYS A 183 1.13 6.17 -10.28
N LEU A 184 2.18 5.47 -10.71
CA LEU A 184 3.54 5.80 -10.31
C LEU A 184 3.93 7.15 -10.90
N ASN A 185 4.33 8.07 -10.02
CA ASN A 185 4.80 9.37 -10.45
C ASN A 185 6.19 9.22 -11.10
N ARG A 186 6.44 10.01 -12.15
CA ARG A 186 7.69 9.96 -12.93
C ARG A 186 8.83 10.72 -12.26
#